data_AF-W7NLK7-F1
#
_entry.id   AF-W7NLK7-F1
#
_cell.length_a   1.000
_cell.length_b   1.000
_cell.length_c   1.000
_cell.angle_alpha   90.00
_cell.angle_beta   90.00
_cell.angle_gamma   90.00
#
_symmetry.space_group_name_H-M   'P 1'
#
loop_
_entity.id
_entity.type
_entity.pdbx_description
1 polymer ?
#
loop_
_entity_poly.entity_id
_entity_poly.type
_entity_poly.pdbx_seq_one_letter_code
_entity_poly.pdbx_strand_id
1 'polypeptide(L)'
;MGNGTQLNILFSCAPWLSLERINDMLTQLEVSLQTDSSDKEACVYIIGIATDANREEIIFSVRSNTFIHRPEARVSINGESTYNTGSRAPYWAILEYRRGRDGKVYCHEGYAHAAYTLDNPVPVDSNKERDTLKVIINASSYAGRQENHPDAISLSKPLFTSKSTKNGVEEVIHPDFILNVVPSKENTVTTFIIETMGSESEEYVERKLQTHSWMEQEGVLLTDPPGWPEPSDRTFNSFLLKHIFSAGKMH
;
A
#
# COMPACT_ATOMS: atom_id res chain seq x y z
N MET A 1 -5.33 12.72 -31.82
CA MET A 1 -4.67 12.73 -30.50
C MET A 1 -4.19 11.31 -30.25
N GLY A 2 -2.89 11.07 -30.23
CA GLY A 2 -2.36 9.72 -30.07
C GLY A 2 -0.83 9.69 -30.04
N ASN A 3 -0.21 10.56 -29.22
CA ASN A 3 1.24 10.55 -28.97
C ASN A 3 1.50 10.09 -27.54
N GLY A 4 1.04 8.88 -27.19
CA GLY A 4 1.35 8.27 -25.91
C GLY A 4 2.51 7.32 -26.06
N THR A 5 3.66 7.64 -25.46
CA THR A 5 4.74 6.67 -25.19
C THR A 5 4.13 5.45 -24.50
N GLN A 6 4.33 4.24 -25.05
CA GLN A 6 3.79 3.03 -24.42
C GLN A 6 4.40 2.85 -23.03
N LEU A 7 3.60 2.41 -22.05
CA LEU A 7 4.11 2.28 -20.68
C LEU A 7 5.19 1.18 -20.54
N ASN A 8 5.14 0.13 -21.36
CA ASN A 8 6.09 -0.98 -21.36
C ASN A 8 7.50 -0.60 -21.83
N ILE A 9 7.69 0.57 -22.46
CA ILE A 9 9.03 1.10 -22.78
C ILE A 9 9.58 1.94 -21.64
N LEU A 10 8.75 2.39 -20.70
CA LEU A 10 9.13 3.18 -19.53
C LEU A 10 9.41 2.33 -18.30
N PHE A 11 8.70 1.22 -18.10
CA PHE A 11 8.93 0.35 -16.96
C PHE A 11 8.83 -1.14 -17.29
N SER A 12 9.43 -1.95 -16.42
CA SER A 12 9.39 -3.40 -16.47
C SER A 12 9.14 -3.98 -15.08
N CYS A 13 8.42 -5.10 -15.04
CA CYS A 13 8.23 -5.89 -13.83
C CYS A 13 9.19 -7.08 -13.71
N ALA A 14 10.26 -7.08 -14.51
CA ALA A 14 11.29 -8.11 -14.52
C ALA A 14 12.57 -7.59 -13.83
N PRO A 15 12.75 -7.83 -12.51
CA PRO A 15 13.98 -7.43 -11.81
C PRO A 15 15.24 -8.12 -12.37
N TRP A 16 15.10 -9.23 -13.08
CA TRP A 16 16.21 -9.92 -13.74
C TRP A 16 16.63 -9.32 -15.09
N LEU A 17 16.17 -8.11 -15.42
CA LEU A 17 16.59 -7.41 -16.63
C LEU A 17 18.11 -7.15 -16.63
N SER A 18 18.78 -7.61 -17.68
CA SER A 18 20.19 -7.30 -17.92
C SER A 18 20.39 -5.82 -18.23
N LEU A 19 21.57 -5.28 -17.89
CA LEU A 19 21.95 -3.90 -18.27
C LEU A 19 21.91 -3.65 -19.78
N GLU A 20 22.24 -4.65 -20.62
CA GLU A 20 22.13 -4.54 -22.08
C GLU A 20 20.68 -4.29 -22.52
N ARG A 21 19.74 -5.04 -21.96
CA ARG A 21 18.33 -4.83 -22.26
C ARG A 21 17.80 -3.47 -21.75
N ILE A 22 18.24 -3.04 -20.57
CA ILE A 22 17.89 -1.70 -20.05
C ILE A 22 18.48 -0.62 -20.96
N ASN A 23 19.70 -0.81 -21.45
CA ASN A 23 20.35 0.07 -22.42
C ASN A 23 19.52 0.19 -23.71
N ASP A 24 19.02 -0.93 -24.25
CA ASP A 24 18.15 -0.90 -25.43
C ASP A 24 16.87 -0.11 -25.18
N MET A 25 16.25 -0.30 -24.01
CA MET A 25 15.04 0.44 -23.61
C MET A 25 15.32 1.95 -23.51
N LEU A 26 16.43 2.34 -22.89
CA LEU A 26 16.86 3.74 -22.82
C LEU A 26 17.10 4.32 -24.22
N THR A 27 17.79 3.61 -25.11
CA THR A 27 18.00 4.08 -26.50
C THR A 27 16.69 4.27 -27.25
N GLN A 28 15.72 3.37 -27.09
CA GLN A 28 14.39 3.54 -27.69
C GLN A 28 13.67 4.78 -27.13
N LEU A 29 13.75 4.99 -25.81
CA LEU A 29 13.17 6.16 -25.16
C LEU A 29 13.84 7.46 -25.63
N GLU A 30 15.16 7.51 -25.70
CA GLU A 30 15.93 8.66 -26.17
C GLU A 30 15.53 9.06 -27.60
N VAL A 31 15.41 8.09 -28.51
CA VAL A 31 14.92 8.34 -29.88
C VAL A 31 13.50 8.89 -29.89
N SER A 32 12.61 8.38 -29.03
CA SER A 32 11.23 8.87 -28.91
C SER A 32 11.12 10.26 -28.27
N LEU A 33 12.06 10.64 -27.40
CA LEU A 33 12.06 11.90 -26.66
C LEU A 33 12.70 13.04 -27.46
N GLN A 34 13.64 12.73 -28.37
CA GLN A 34 14.24 13.70 -29.29
C GLN A 34 13.18 14.41 -30.18
N THR A 35 11.99 13.84 -30.32
CA THR A 35 10.86 14.45 -31.01
C THR A 35 10.04 15.45 -30.18
N ASP A 36 10.14 15.49 -28.84
CA ASP A 36 9.15 16.20 -28.01
C ASP A 36 9.64 17.07 -26.83
N SER A 37 10.90 17.05 -26.35
CA SER A 37 11.44 18.12 -25.46
C SER A 37 12.92 17.93 -25.11
N SER A 38 13.66 19.04 -24.91
CA SER A 38 15.09 19.05 -24.56
C SER A 38 15.43 18.93 -23.07
N ASP A 39 14.43 18.85 -22.18
CA ASP A 39 14.63 19.01 -20.73
C ASP A 39 14.39 17.75 -19.88
N LYS A 40 14.02 16.61 -20.51
CA LYS A 40 13.75 15.36 -19.76
C LYS A 40 14.81 14.30 -20.05
N GLU A 41 15.54 13.90 -19.00
CA GLU A 41 16.43 12.75 -19.05
C GLU A 41 15.61 11.46 -19.22
N ALA A 42 16.04 10.59 -20.15
CA ALA A 42 15.41 9.29 -20.34
C ALA A 42 15.71 8.37 -19.15
N CYS A 43 14.67 7.74 -18.62
CA CYS A 43 14.78 6.79 -17.52
C CYS A 43 13.93 5.53 -17.78
N VAL A 44 14.41 4.40 -17.26
CA VAL A 44 13.69 3.13 -17.26
C VAL A 44 13.46 2.71 -15.82
N TYR A 45 12.23 2.31 -15.48
CA TYR A 45 11.89 1.85 -14.14
C TYR A 45 11.81 0.32 -14.07
N ILE A 46 12.33 -0.25 -12.99
CA ILE A 46 12.04 -1.65 -12.61
C ILE A 46 11.15 -1.60 -11.39
N ILE A 47 9.97 -2.24 -11.48
CA ILE A 47 8.96 -2.25 -10.42
C ILE A 47 8.68 -3.69 -10.02
N GLY A 48 8.64 -3.99 -8.73
CA GLY A 48 8.29 -5.33 -8.27
C GLY A 48 8.19 -5.45 -6.76
N ILE A 49 7.94 -6.66 -6.27
CA ILE A 49 7.96 -6.93 -4.83
C ILE A 49 9.32 -7.50 -4.45
N ALA A 50 10.11 -6.70 -3.75
CA ALA A 50 11.40 -7.09 -3.19
C ALA A 50 11.21 -7.92 -1.93
N THR A 51 12.03 -8.96 -1.79
CA THR A 51 12.09 -9.79 -0.59
C THR A 51 12.82 -9.09 0.54
N ASP A 52 13.70 -8.15 0.23
CA ASP A 52 14.43 -7.36 1.21
C ASP A 52 14.91 -6.04 0.58
N ALA A 53 15.15 -5.03 1.43
CA ALA A 53 15.70 -3.75 1.02
C ALA A 53 16.46 -3.11 2.19
N ASN A 54 17.60 -2.48 1.90
CA ASN A 54 18.28 -1.59 2.84
C ASN A 54 18.72 -0.33 2.10
N ARG A 55 19.47 0.56 2.76
CA ARG A 55 19.87 1.85 2.15
C ARG A 55 20.73 1.69 0.90
N GLU A 56 21.42 0.59 0.72
CA GLU A 56 22.41 0.41 -0.35
C GLU A 56 21.87 -0.51 -1.46
N GLU A 57 20.93 -1.40 -1.16
CA GLU A 57 20.45 -2.37 -2.14
C GLU A 57 18.99 -2.80 -1.97
N ILE A 58 18.38 -3.19 -3.09
CA ILE A 58 17.08 -3.85 -3.18
C ILE A 58 17.28 -5.27 -3.69
N ILE A 59 16.66 -6.25 -3.01
CA ILE A 59 16.83 -7.67 -3.30
C ILE A 59 15.49 -8.27 -3.73
N PHE A 60 15.46 -8.84 -4.94
CA PHE A 60 14.33 -9.64 -5.43
C PHE A 60 14.70 -11.11 -5.44
N SER A 61 13.78 -11.97 -4.98
CA SER A 61 13.92 -13.42 -5.10
C SER A 61 12.88 -13.96 -6.07
N VAL A 62 13.32 -14.54 -7.19
CA VAL A 62 12.43 -15.07 -8.23
C VAL A 62 12.87 -16.48 -8.61
N ARG A 63 11.99 -17.47 -8.41
CA ARG A 63 12.23 -18.89 -8.74
C ARG A 63 13.61 -19.37 -8.24
N SER A 64 13.90 -19.12 -6.96
CA SER A 64 15.18 -19.45 -6.28
C SER A 64 16.41 -18.67 -6.76
N ASN A 65 16.29 -17.73 -7.69
CA ASN A 65 17.36 -16.82 -8.06
C ASN A 65 17.23 -15.50 -7.30
N THR A 66 18.37 -14.91 -6.95
CA THR A 66 18.43 -13.62 -6.27
C THR A 66 18.96 -12.55 -7.22
N PHE A 67 18.25 -11.43 -7.31
CA PHE A 67 18.62 -10.27 -8.12
C PHE A 67 18.80 -9.08 -7.20
N ILE A 68 20.01 -8.49 -7.22
CA ILE A 68 20.40 -7.40 -6.34
C ILE A 68 20.64 -6.16 -7.18
N HIS A 69 19.98 -5.07 -6.83
CA HIS A 69 20.15 -3.76 -7.46
C HIS A 69 20.73 -2.80 -6.44
N ARG A 70 21.75 -2.03 -6.84
CA ARG A 70 22.48 -1.09 -5.97
C ARG A 70 22.36 0.32 -6.53
N PRO A 71 21.37 1.11 -6.09
CA PRO A 71 21.22 2.49 -6.55
C PRO A 71 22.36 3.38 -6.05
N GLU A 72 22.88 4.26 -6.91
CA GLU A 72 23.93 5.21 -6.55
C GLU A 72 23.44 6.27 -5.53
N ALA A 73 22.19 6.73 -5.67
CA ALA A 73 21.56 7.69 -4.78
C ALA A 73 20.99 7.06 -3.50
N ARG A 74 21.29 5.77 -3.24
CA ARG A 74 20.72 4.94 -2.17
C ARG A 74 19.23 4.64 -2.35
N VAL A 75 18.72 3.80 -1.46
CA VAL A 75 17.31 3.45 -1.37
C VAL A 75 16.62 4.31 -0.32
N SER A 76 15.53 4.97 -0.72
CA SER A 76 14.57 5.62 0.17
C SER A 76 13.49 4.63 0.57
N ILE A 77 13.31 4.37 1.88
CA ILE A 77 12.30 3.42 2.38
C ILE A 77 11.21 4.18 3.14
N ASN A 78 9.96 4.04 2.70
CA ASN A 78 8.81 4.73 3.29
C ASN A 78 8.60 4.33 4.77
N GLY A 79 8.37 5.32 5.63
CA GLY A 79 8.06 5.10 7.04
C GLY A 79 9.21 4.52 7.87
N GLU A 80 10.42 4.44 7.32
CA GLU A 80 11.61 3.90 7.98
C GLU A 80 12.71 4.96 8.12
N SER A 81 13.34 4.95 9.28
CA SER A 81 14.49 5.76 9.64
C SER A 81 15.79 4.97 9.46
N THR A 82 16.92 5.62 9.72
CA THR A 82 18.24 4.97 9.78
C THR A 82 18.31 3.81 10.78
N TYR A 83 17.48 3.80 11.82
CA TYR A 83 17.55 2.80 12.90
C TYR A 83 16.74 1.53 12.62
N ASN A 84 15.81 1.57 11.67
CA ASN A 84 14.92 0.46 11.34
C ASN A 84 14.79 0.22 9.83
N THR A 85 15.78 0.69 9.05
CA THR A 85 15.87 0.45 7.61
C THR A 85 15.88 -1.07 7.33
N GLY A 86 15.00 -1.54 6.45
CA GLY A 86 14.88 -2.94 6.05
C GLY A 86 14.11 -3.82 7.03
N SER A 87 13.51 -3.25 8.08
CA SER A 87 12.89 -4.03 9.16
C SER A 87 11.48 -4.56 8.85
N ARG A 88 10.91 -4.17 7.71
CA ARG A 88 9.50 -4.41 7.34
C ARG A 88 9.36 -5.05 5.98
N ALA A 89 10.31 -5.88 5.56
CA ALA A 89 10.14 -6.71 4.37
C ALA A 89 8.82 -7.53 4.44
N PRO A 90 8.20 -7.86 3.29
CA PRO A 90 8.61 -7.52 1.93
C PRO A 90 8.26 -6.09 1.53
N TYR A 91 8.77 -5.63 0.38
CA TYR A 91 8.60 -4.25 -0.09
C TYR A 91 8.10 -4.18 -1.53
N TRP A 92 7.15 -3.29 -1.82
CA TRP A 92 7.08 -2.69 -3.15
C TRP A 92 8.37 -1.92 -3.40
N ALA A 93 9.03 -2.20 -4.52
CA ALA A 93 10.25 -1.54 -4.92
C ALA A 93 10.10 -0.90 -6.31
N ILE A 94 10.63 0.31 -6.44
CA ILE A 94 10.76 1.04 -7.70
C ILE A 94 12.23 1.43 -7.83
N LEU A 95 12.88 0.96 -8.88
CA LEU A 95 14.26 1.28 -9.21
C LEU A 95 14.27 2.12 -10.47
N GLU A 96 15.04 3.20 -10.47
CA GLU A 96 15.23 4.06 -11.62
C GLU A 96 16.60 3.82 -12.24
N TYR A 97 16.61 3.51 -13.53
CA TYR A 97 17.82 3.39 -14.34
C TYR A 97 17.97 4.56 -15.28
N ARG A 98 19.20 5.09 -15.38
CA ARG A 98 19.56 6.20 -16.27
C ARG A 98 20.81 5.88 -17.07
N ARG A 99 21.06 6.71 -18.07
CA ARG A 99 22.34 6.76 -18.79
C ARG A 99 23.21 7.87 -18.24
N GLY A 100 24.40 7.52 -17.77
CA GLY A 100 25.40 8.47 -17.29
C GLY A 100 26.01 9.27 -18.43
N ARG A 101 26.73 10.34 -18.09
CA ARG A 101 27.46 11.16 -19.08
C ARG A 101 28.57 10.39 -19.80
N ASP A 102 29.05 9.29 -19.21
CA ASP A 102 30.00 8.37 -19.83
C ASP A 102 29.32 7.36 -20.78
N GLY A 103 28.01 7.49 -20.98
CA GLY A 103 27.19 6.63 -21.84
C GLY A 103 26.78 5.31 -21.19
N LYS A 104 27.20 5.01 -19.95
CA LYS A 104 26.89 3.75 -19.29
C LYS A 104 25.54 3.80 -18.58
N VAL A 105 24.87 2.65 -18.55
CA VAL A 105 23.64 2.48 -17.79
C VAL A 105 23.96 2.16 -16.34
N TYR A 106 23.27 2.82 -15.43
CA TYR A 106 23.43 2.62 -13.99
C TYR A 106 22.08 2.73 -13.27
N CYS A 107 22.00 2.12 -12.09
CA CYS A 107 20.85 2.25 -11.21
C CYS A 107 21.02 3.57 -10.45
N HIS A 108 20.19 4.56 -10.76
CA HIS A 108 20.30 5.89 -10.18
C HIS A 108 19.71 5.91 -8.77
N GLU A 109 18.43 5.59 -8.61
CA GLU A 109 17.71 5.71 -7.34
C GLU A 109 16.83 4.48 -7.09
N GLY A 110 16.58 4.17 -5.81
CA GLY A 110 15.62 3.15 -5.40
C GLY A 110 14.62 3.71 -4.38
N TYR A 111 13.38 3.29 -4.51
CA TYR A 111 12.33 3.50 -3.52
C TYR A 111 11.77 2.17 -3.07
N ALA A 112 11.50 2.03 -1.77
CA ALA A 112 10.84 0.87 -1.19
C ALA A 112 9.68 1.28 -0.26
N HIS A 113 8.58 0.54 -0.30
CA HIS A 113 7.42 0.71 0.58
C HIS A 113 7.00 -0.66 1.10
N ALA A 114 6.90 -0.83 2.42
CA ALA A 114 6.51 -2.10 3.02
C ALA A 114 5.19 -2.64 2.45
N ALA A 115 5.15 -3.95 2.25
CA ALA A 115 3.98 -4.66 1.76
C ALA A 115 3.49 -5.67 2.80
N TYR A 116 2.24 -6.10 2.67
CA TYR A 116 1.65 -7.11 3.54
C TYR A 116 2.36 -8.46 3.41
N THR A 117 2.41 -9.01 2.20
CA THR A 117 3.13 -10.25 1.86
C THR A 117 3.63 -10.20 0.42
N LEU A 118 4.45 -11.17 0.01
CA LEU A 118 4.89 -11.30 -1.38
C LEU A 118 3.72 -11.61 -2.33
N ASP A 119 2.80 -12.49 -1.91
CA ASP A 119 1.68 -12.96 -2.73
C ASP A 119 0.45 -12.05 -2.69
N ASN A 120 0.32 -11.26 -1.62
CA ASN A 120 -0.70 -10.22 -1.47
C ASN A 120 -0.03 -8.90 -1.08
N PRO A 121 0.52 -8.15 -2.05
CA PRO A 121 1.35 -6.99 -1.78
C PRO A 121 0.51 -5.73 -1.56
N VAL A 122 -0.37 -5.73 -0.56
CA VAL A 122 -1.04 -4.49 -0.14
C VAL A 122 0.00 -3.59 0.54
N PRO A 123 0.18 -2.32 0.11
CA PRO A 123 1.08 -1.38 0.79
C PRO A 123 0.63 -1.16 2.23
N VAL A 124 1.58 -1.10 3.16
CA VAL A 124 1.33 -0.86 4.58
C VAL A 124 2.30 0.16 5.15
N ASP A 125 1.81 1.11 5.94
CA ASP A 125 2.65 2.19 6.48
C ASP A 125 3.38 1.78 7.77
N SER A 126 2.94 0.70 8.43
CA SER A 126 3.55 0.19 9.65
C SER A 126 3.38 -1.32 9.86
N ASN A 127 4.17 -1.91 10.76
CA ASN A 127 3.98 -3.30 11.17
C ASN A 127 2.63 -3.51 11.90
N LYS A 128 2.18 -2.52 12.67
CA LYS A 128 0.85 -2.58 13.32
C LYS A 128 -0.26 -2.65 12.27
N GLU A 129 -0.17 -1.82 11.23
CA GLU A 129 -1.14 -1.83 10.13
C GLU A 129 -1.12 -3.16 9.36
N ARG A 130 0.07 -3.73 9.15
CA ARG A 130 0.22 -5.10 8.61
C ARG A 130 -0.51 -6.14 9.48
N ASP A 131 -0.39 -6.05 10.79
CA ASP A 131 -1.05 -6.95 11.73
C ASP A 131 -2.58 -6.75 11.73
N THR A 132 -3.06 -5.50 11.68
CA THR A 132 -4.49 -5.20 11.51
C THR A 132 -5.03 -5.80 10.21
N LEU A 133 -4.34 -5.61 9.08
CA LEU A 133 -4.72 -6.21 7.79
C LEU A 133 -4.78 -7.73 7.87
N LYS A 134 -3.82 -8.38 8.54
CA LYS A 134 -3.84 -9.82 8.78
C LYS A 134 -5.09 -10.26 9.52
N VAL A 135 -5.48 -9.51 10.56
CA VAL A 135 -6.70 -9.77 11.33
C VAL A 135 -7.94 -9.61 10.45
N ILE A 136 -8.04 -8.55 9.64
CA ILE A 136 -9.18 -8.33 8.74
C ILE A 136 -9.33 -9.46 7.74
N ILE A 137 -8.24 -9.88 7.10
CA ILE A 137 -8.24 -10.99 6.12
C ILE A 137 -8.70 -12.28 6.79
N ASN A 138 -8.16 -12.60 7.97
CA ASN A 138 -8.51 -13.82 8.70
C ASN A 138 -9.98 -13.81 9.14
N ALA A 139 -10.47 -12.69 9.69
CA ALA A 139 -11.86 -12.54 10.11
C ALA A 139 -12.83 -12.66 8.93
N SER A 140 -12.52 -11.98 7.82
CA SER A 140 -13.33 -12.01 6.59
C SER A 140 -13.37 -13.41 5.98
N SER A 141 -12.21 -14.07 5.88
CA SER A 141 -12.10 -15.45 5.39
C SER A 141 -12.85 -16.43 6.31
N TYR A 142 -12.79 -16.23 7.63
CA TYR A 142 -13.54 -17.07 8.57
C TYR A 142 -15.05 -16.88 8.40
N ALA A 143 -15.51 -15.63 8.36
CA ALA A 143 -16.93 -15.29 8.20
C ALA A 143 -17.51 -15.84 6.89
N GLY A 144 -16.78 -15.73 5.78
CA GLY A 144 -17.19 -16.23 4.47
C GLY A 144 -17.29 -17.77 4.37
N ARG A 145 -16.83 -18.52 5.37
CA ARG A 145 -16.93 -20.00 5.43
C ARG A 145 -18.03 -20.50 6.37
N GLN A 146 -18.71 -19.61 7.09
CA GLN A 146 -19.78 -20.02 8.01
C GLN A 146 -21.11 -20.20 7.29
N GLU A 147 -22.02 -21.01 7.82
CA GLU A 147 -23.35 -21.23 7.22
C GLU A 147 -24.17 -19.93 7.10
N ASN A 148 -23.99 -19.00 8.04
CA ASN A 148 -24.64 -17.69 8.07
C ASN A 148 -23.73 -16.59 7.51
N HIS A 149 -22.91 -16.90 6.51
CA HIS A 149 -21.99 -15.95 5.90
C HIS A 149 -22.75 -14.78 5.24
N PRO A 150 -22.16 -13.56 5.22
CA PRO A 150 -22.64 -12.51 4.33
C PRO A 150 -22.51 -12.92 2.86
N ASP A 151 -23.31 -12.34 1.97
CA ASP A 151 -23.27 -12.63 0.53
C ASP A 151 -21.94 -12.18 -0.10
N ALA A 152 -21.39 -11.06 0.37
CA ALA A 152 -20.06 -10.60 -0.02
C ALA A 152 -19.38 -9.80 1.10
N ILE A 153 -18.05 -9.88 1.10
CA ILE A 153 -17.17 -9.01 1.90
C ILE A 153 -16.14 -8.43 0.95
N SER A 154 -16.00 -7.10 0.92
CA SER A 154 -14.94 -6.44 0.15
C SER A 154 -14.08 -5.57 1.06
N LEU A 155 -12.77 -5.64 0.86
CA LEU A 155 -11.77 -4.87 1.61
C LEU A 155 -11.02 -3.96 0.65
N SER A 156 -10.88 -2.70 1.02
CA SER A 156 -10.02 -1.74 0.32
C SER A 156 -9.08 -1.04 1.31
N LYS A 157 -7.81 -0.92 0.91
CA LYS A 157 -6.82 0.00 1.51
C LYS A 157 -6.82 1.28 0.67
N PRO A 158 -7.35 2.40 1.18
CA PRO A 158 -7.25 3.69 0.48
C PRO A 158 -5.78 4.08 0.31
N LEU A 159 -5.36 4.31 -0.93
CA LEU A 159 -4.00 4.80 -1.26
C LEU A 159 -3.93 6.33 -1.28
N PHE A 160 -5.08 6.99 -1.40
CA PHE A 160 -5.20 8.43 -1.47
C PHE A 160 -6.17 8.92 -0.40
N THR A 161 -6.00 10.17 0.03
CA THR A 161 -6.95 10.83 0.92
C THR A 161 -8.30 11.02 0.22
N SER A 162 -9.37 10.97 1.00
CA SER A 162 -10.72 11.35 0.58
C SER A 162 -11.20 12.54 1.38
N LYS A 163 -12.34 13.11 0.97
CA LYS A 163 -12.99 14.20 1.68
C LYS A 163 -14.30 13.70 2.28
N SER A 164 -14.58 14.11 3.52
CA SER A 164 -15.89 13.94 4.15
C SER A 164 -16.51 15.30 4.40
N THR A 165 -17.83 15.41 4.24
CA THR A 165 -18.57 16.67 4.35
C THR A 165 -19.59 16.60 5.48
N LYS A 166 -19.50 17.51 6.44
CA LYS A 166 -20.40 17.62 7.61
C LYS A 166 -20.80 19.08 7.79
N ASN A 167 -22.09 19.37 7.81
CA ASN A 167 -22.63 20.72 7.97
C ASN A 167 -22.04 21.76 6.98
N GLY A 168 -21.75 21.35 5.75
CA GLY A 168 -21.18 22.22 4.71
C GLY A 168 -19.67 22.49 4.83
N VAL A 169 -19.00 21.87 5.80
CA VAL A 169 -17.54 21.89 5.94
C VAL A 169 -16.97 20.58 5.37
N GLU A 170 -15.94 20.69 4.55
CA GLU A 170 -15.18 19.53 4.03
C GLU A 170 -13.90 19.35 4.86
N GLU A 171 -13.63 18.11 5.26
CA GLU A 171 -12.39 17.73 5.93
C GLU A 171 -11.71 16.57 5.19
N VAL A 172 -10.38 16.54 5.23
CA VAL A 172 -9.60 15.46 4.61
C VAL A 172 -9.52 14.29 5.58
N ILE A 173 -9.92 13.11 5.11
CA ILE A 173 -9.80 11.85 5.85
C ILE A 173 -8.91 10.87 5.10
N HIS A 174 -8.28 9.97 5.84
CA HIS A 174 -7.45 8.90 5.29
C HIS A 174 -7.59 7.66 6.16
N PRO A 175 -8.66 6.87 5.96
CA PRO A 175 -8.83 5.66 6.74
C PRO A 175 -7.83 4.58 6.32
N ASP A 176 -7.34 3.81 7.27
CA ASP A 176 -6.39 2.73 7.01
C ASP A 176 -7.06 1.62 6.18
N PHE A 177 -8.25 1.17 6.55
CA PHE A 177 -9.01 0.20 5.75
C PHE A 177 -10.49 0.53 5.69
N ILE A 178 -11.13 0.12 4.60
CA ILE A 178 -12.58 0.15 4.45
C ILE A 178 -13.05 -1.26 4.14
N LEU A 179 -13.94 -1.78 4.97
CA LEU A 179 -14.52 -3.12 4.84
C LEU A 179 -16.02 -3.00 4.60
N ASN A 180 -16.49 -3.44 3.44
CA ASN A 180 -17.91 -3.48 3.14
C ASN A 180 -18.44 -4.90 3.34
N VAL A 181 -19.57 -5.02 4.02
CA VAL A 181 -20.28 -6.28 4.22
C VAL A 181 -21.65 -6.20 3.59
N VAL A 182 -21.92 -7.12 2.67
CA VAL A 182 -23.22 -7.26 1.99
C VAL A 182 -24.00 -8.38 2.68
N PRO A 183 -25.14 -8.07 3.33
CA PRO A 183 -25.98 -9.09 3.98
C PRO A 183 -26.57 -10.07 2.98
N SER A 184 -26.98 -11.24 3.49
CA SER A 184 -27.74 -12.19 2.68
C SER A 184 -29.16 -11.72 2.48
N LYS A 185 -29.60 -11.61 1.21
CA LYS A 185 -30.97 -11.27 0.79
C LYS A 185 -31.41 -9.81 0.97
N GLU A 186 -30.53 -8.94 1.48
CA GLU A 186 -30.79 -7.50 1.58
C GLU A 186 -29.82 -6.71 0.67
N ASN A 187 -30.26 -5.53 0.22
CA ASN A 187 -29.46 -4.66 -0.66
C ASN A 187 -28.66 -3.59 0.11
N THR A 188 -28.74 -3.54 1.43
CA THR A 188 -28.08 -2.49 2.22
C THR A 188 -26.68 -2.92 2.63
N VAL A 189 -25.67 -2.33 2.01
CA VAL A 189 -24.27 -2.57 2.35
C VAL A 189 -23.92 -1.85 3.65
N THR A 190 -23.31 -2.58 4.60
CA THR A 190 -22.72 -1.95 5.79
C THR A 190 -21.25 -1.66 5.53
N THR A 191 -20.85 -0.40 5.67
CA THR A 191 -19.47 0.06 5.54
C THR A 191 -18.83 0.19 6.92
N PHE A 192 -17.71 -0.50 7.12
CA PHE A 192 -16.84 -0.32 8.29
C PHE A 192 -15.60 0.48 7.87
N ILE A 193 -15.35 1.57 8.57
CA ILE A 193 -14.12 2.35 8.47
C ILE A 193 -13.19 1.87 9.57
N ILE A 194 -12.00 1.39 9.24
CA ILE A 194 -11.07 0.77 10.19
C ILE A 194 -9.81 1.61 10.28
N GLU A 195 -9.42 1.95 11.51
CA GLU A 195 -8.20 2.69 11.81
C GLU A 195 -7.28 1.88 12.74
N THR A 196 -5.99 1.79 12.39
CA THR A 196 -4.95 1.18 13.20
C THR A 196 -4.31 2.22 14.13
N MET A 197 -4.27 1.93 15.44
CA MET A 197 -3.77 2.88 16.43
C MET A 197 -2.33 2.58 16.86
N GLY A 198 -1.46 3.56 16.61
CA GLY A 198 -0.02 3.43 16.74
C GLY A 198 0.58 4.03 18.01
N SER A 199 0.04 5.16 18.47
CA SER A 199 0.56 6.00 19.55
C SER A 199 -0.54 6.33 20.57
N GLU A 200 -0.14 6.64 21.80
CA GLU A 200 -1.03 7.06 22.88
C GLU A 200 -0.68 8.47 23.39
N SER A 201 0.22 9.19 22.71
CA SER A 201 0.55 10.58 23.09
C SER A 201 -0.68 11.48 22.96
N GLU A 202 -0.92 12.37 23.93
CA GLU A 202 -2.10 13.25 23.98
C GLU A 202 -2.35 14.00 22.67
N GLU A 203 -1.32 14.62 22.08
CA GLU A 203 -1.42 15.31 20.78
C GLU A 203 -1.88 14.39 19.64
N TYR A 204 -1.44 13.13 19.64
CA TYR A 204 -1.85 12.14 18.65
C TYR A 204 -3.32 11.73 18.86
N VAL A 205 -3.73 11.57 20.12
CA VAL A 205 -5.11 11.25 20.50
C VAL A 205 -6.07 12.35 20.08
N GLU A 206 -5.79 13.61 20.44
CA GLU A 206 -6.63 14.76 20.09
C GLU A 206 -6.80 14.89 18.57
N ARG A 207 -5.71 14.81 17.81
CA ARG A 207 -5.74 14.88 16.34
C ARG A 207 -6.54 13.73 15.72
N LYS A 208 -6.39 12.51 16.22
CA LYS A 208 -7.14 11.33 15.72
C LYS A 208 -8.62 11.42 16.08
N LEU A 209 -8.98 11.80 17.31
CA LEU A 209 -10.38 11.99 17.71
C LEU A 209 -11.10 13.03 16.84
N GLN A 210 -10.42 14.13 16.47
CA GLN A 210 -11.00 15.10 15.54
C GLN A 210 -11.32 14.46 14.18
N THR A 211 -10.37 13.73 13.58
CA THR A 211 -10.54 13.08 12.27
C THR A 211 -11.53 11.91 12.29
N HIS A 212 -11.62 11.16 13.39
CA HIS A 212 -12.59 10.07 13.57
C HIS A 212 -14.04 10.54 13.44
N SER A 213 -14.36 11.73 13.98
CA SER A 213 -15.72 12.27 13.90
C SER A 213 -16.21 12.57 12.47
N TRP A 214 -15.27 12.69 11.53
CA TRP A 214 -15.52 12.81 10.09
C TRP A 214 -15.63 11.44 9.44
N MET A 215 -14.74 10.50 9.79
CA MET A 215 -14.80 9.11 9.30
C MET A 215 -16.10 8.40 9.67
N GLU A 216 -16.66 8.68 10.86
CA GLU A 216 -17.97 8.16 11.30
C GLU A 216 -19.14 8.58 10.39
N GLN A 217 -18.97 9.61 9.54
CA GLN A 217 -19.98 9.96 8.53
C GLN A 217 -19.98 8.99 7.35
N GLU A 218 -18.83 8.36 7.07
CA GLU A 218 -18.64 7.48 5.90
C GLU A 218 -18.93 6.00 6.21
N GLY A 219 -19.06 5.64 7.49
CA GLY A 219 -19.38 4.29 7.93
C GLY A 219 -19.20 4.09 9.43
N VAL A 220 -19.35 2.84 9.88
CA VAL A 220 -19.12 2.48 11.29
C VAL A 220 -17.62 2.43 11.55
N LEU A 221 -17.13 3.37 12.36
CA LEU A 221 -15.71 3.43 12.74
C LEU A 221 -15.35 2.29 13.71
N LEU A 222 -14.31 1.54 13.38
CA LEU A 222 -13.72 0.49 14.20
C LEU A 222 -12.23 0.81 14.39
N THR A 223 -11.74 0.71 15.62
CA THR A 223 -10.32 0.94 15.93
C THR A 223 -9.62 -0.36 16.30
N ASP A 224 -8.34 -0.49 15.96
CA ASP A 224 -7.45 -1.54 16.44
C ASP A 224 -6.37 -0.92 17.34
N PRO A 225 -6.45 -1.08 18.68
CA PRO A 225 -7.38 -1.92 19.44
C PRO A 225 -8.80 -1.31 19.59
N PRO A 226 -9.84 -2.13 19.87
CA PRO A 226 -11.23 -1.66 19.94
C PRO A 226 -11.49 -0.66 21.06
N GLY A 227 -12.08 0.48 20.73
CA GLY A 227 -12.45 1.49 21.74
C GLY A 227 -11.30 2.41 22.13
N TRP A 228 -10.17 2.35 21.42
CA TRP A 228 -9.07 3.30 21.56
C TRP A 228 -9.59 4.76 21.59
N PRO A 229 -9.06 5.63 22.48
CA PRO A 229 -7.83 5.46 23.28
C PRO A 229 -7.99 4.64 24.57
N GLU A 230 -9.20 4.28 24.97
CA GLU A 230 -9.42 3.55 26.21
C GLU A 230 -8.94 2.09 26.08
N PRO A 231 -8.44 1.48 27.18
CA PRO A 231 -8.07 0.07 27.19
C PRO A 231 -9.24 -0.84 26.81
N SER A 232 -8.95 -1.88 26.01
CA SER A 232 -9.93 -2.86 25.58
C SER A 232 -9.64 -4.24 26.15
N ASP A 233 -10.65 -4.87 26.75
CA ASP A 233 -10.58 -6.28 27.14
C ASP A 233 -10.80 -7.24 25.96
N ARG A 234 -11.10 -6.70 24.76
CA ARG A 234 -11.41 -7.49 23.57
C ARG A 234 -10.31 -7.35 22.52
N THR A 235 -10.00 -8.46 21.87
CA THR A 235 -9.14 -8.42 20.68
C THR A 235 -9.90 -7.83 19.50
N PHE A 236 -9.18 -7.13 18.62
CA PHE A 236 -9.76 -6.59 17.38
C PHE A 236 -10.44 -7.67 16.53
N ASN A 237 -9.87 -8.88 16.46
CA ASN A 237 -10.47 -10.01 15.76
C ASN A 237 -11.89 -10.34 16.27
N SER A 238 -12.05 -10.48 17.58
CA SER A 238 -13.35 -10.81 18.19
C SER A 238 -14.37 -9.69 17.97
N PHE A 239 -13.91 -8.43 18.04
CA PHE A 239 -14.71 -7.25 17.83
C PHE A 239 -15.17 -7.14 16.38
N LEU A 240 -14.26 -7.35 15.41
CA LEU A 240 -14.55 -7.30 13.98
C LEU A 240 -15.51 -8.41 13.55
N LEU A 241 -15.30 -9.65 14.00
CA LEU A 241 -16.22 -10.76 13.70
C LEU A 241 -17.65 -10.48 14.17
N LYS A 242 -17.82 -9.91 15.37
CA LYS A 242 -19.14 -9.49 15.87
C LYS A 242 -19.81 -8.51 14.91
N HIS A 243 -19.06 -7.53 14.37
CA HIS A 243 -19.59 -6.54 13.44
C HIS A 243 -19.95 -7.16 12.09
N ILE A 244 -19.06 -7.99 11.52
CA ILE A 244 -19.31 -8.69 10.25
C ILE A 244 -20.59 -9.53 10.33
N PHE A 245 -20.76 -10.35 11.37
CA PHE A 245 -21.97 -11.18 11.49
C PHE A 245 -23.23 -10.39 11.85
N SER A 246 -23.11 -9.28 12.57
CA SER A 246 -24.25 -8.40 12.82
C SER A 246 -24.72 -7.76 11.52
N ALA A 247 -23.79 -7.25 10.71
CA ALA A 247 -24.09 -6.67 9.39
C ALA A 247 -24.62 -7.72 8.41
N GLY A 248 -24.09 -8.95 8.44
CA GLY A 248 -24.52 -10.04 7.57
C GLY A 248 -25.93 -10.58 7.85
N LYS A 249 -26.51 -10.27 9.02
CA LYS A 249 -27.78 -10.82 9.53
C LYS A 249 -29.01 -9.92 9.33
N MET A 250 -28.89 -8.79 8.63
CA MET A 250 -30.06 -7.93 8.43
C MET A 250 -31.17 -8.71 7.67
N HIS A 251 -32.42 -8.50 8.11
CA HIS A 251 -33.44 -9.50 8.44
C HIS A 251 -34.18 -10.12 7.25
#